data_AF-A0A925H6N8-F1
#
_entry.id   AF-A0A925H6N8-F1
#
_cell.length_a   1.000
_cell.length_b   1.000
_cell.length_c   1.000
_cell.angle_alpha   90.00
_cell.angle_beta   90.00
_cell.angle_gamma   90.00
#
_symmetry.space_group_name_H-M   'P 1'
#
loop_
_entity.id
_entity.type
_entity.pdbx_description
1 polymer ?
#
loop_
_entity_poly.entity_id
_entity_poly.type
_entity_poly.pdbx_seq_one_letter_code
_entity_poly.pdbx_strand_id
1 'polypeptide(L)'
;MRREVLRLAARRDGALGEEFLARLDESMKQDSAGAATTAAAAASASAAGANSQGQRFNPDDPPSAMTQRLILAAQLLEDGDTERAMQFADSVLYPVNTFGMNILNMLREKDAAGADQRFAALLARAAGDSSADANTVSLLTAFVFTPFLYITVRPDGNSHTRRFRSDNSPPATLPAALRDSFLTTAAQVLMRPQPSPDQDRSSSGRIGSYVVVTRLLPLFDRFAPDKSPGLRARQSLLAQDTPEKNRRPDDPILTRGIVPEDQSRDNVADTLAKLDTAKTSGERDMIYFRAAMNALERDPMQARELAMKIEDVDTRKQLLAFMAFDLVNDAIRDKKPEDALRLARSEELTTVQRAWAFTEAARLMRKSQPGRATEVLDEAGAEARRIDDASPDRVRALVAVATQLVELDRSRAWELMNEVVKSSNALADFSGEDGGLTIRVEFKGGGAMTSNHNVESFDLSGIFAALAREDLDRAVTLARALKGESPRSVAMLAIARMVLVKPAERASN
;
A
#
# COMPACT_ATOMS: atom_id res chain seq x y z
N MET A 1 0.09 21.71 9.20
CA MET A 1 1.43 21.75 8.54
C MET A 1 1.40 20.83 7.31
N ARG A 2 2.29 20.91 6.32
CA ARG A 2 2.10 20.19 5.02
C ARG A 2 3.32 19.41 4.58
N ARG A 3 3.12 18.28 3.89
CA ARG A 3 4.18 17.33 3.54
C ARG A 3 5.24 17.94 2.63
N GLU A 4 4.87 18.75 1.65
CA GLU A 4 5.87 19.41 0.78
C GLU A 4 6.67 20.52 1.51
N VAL A 5 6.04 21.34 2.36
CA VAL A 5 6.77 22.30 3.22
C VAL A 5 7.69 21.54 4.16
N LEU A 6 7.17 20.47 4.75
CA LEU A 6 7.88 19.60 5.64
C LEU A 6 9.04 18.90 4.92
N ARG A 7 8.90 18.50 3.66
CA ARG A 7 9.94 17.92 2.80
C ARG A 7 11.02 18.91 2.42
N LEU A 8 10.65 20.15 2.08
CA LEU A 8 11.63 21.21 1.79
C LEU A 8 12.35 21.67 3.05
N ALA A 9 11.61 21.89 4.14
CA ALA A 9 12.15 22.19 5.46
C ALA A 9 13.07 21.07 5.91
N ALA A 10 12.62 19.83 5.76
CA ALA A 10 13.41 18.63 5.99
C ALA A 10 14.71 18.72 5.19
N ARG A 11 14.65 18.73 3.86
CA ARG A 11 15.84 18.73 3.00
C ARG A 11 16.86 19.83 3.32
N ARG A 12 16.42 20.97 3.86
CA ARG A 12 17.29 22.11 4.18
C ARG A 12 17.80 22.16 5.63
N ASP A 13 16.98 21.76 6.61
CA ASP A 13 17.32 21.85 8.04
C ASP A 13 16.62 20.77 8.89
N GLY A 14 17.45 19.98 9.60
CA GLY A 14 17.11 19.05 10.71
C GLY A 14 15.96 19.48 11.57
N ALA A 15 16.27 20.49 12.37
CA ALA A 15 15.44 20.93 13.45
C ALA A 15 14.13 21.51 12.92
N LEU A 16 14.16 22.18 11.76
CA LEU A 16 12.97 22.75 11.14
C LEU A 16 11.98 21.67 10.71
N GLY A 17 12.45 20.58 10.11
CA GLY A 17 11.61 19.45 9.75
C GLY A 17 10.97 18.77 10.97
N GLU A 18 11.74 18.59 12.05
CA GLU A 18 11.25 18.04 13.32
C GLU A 18 10.23 18.96 14.01
N GLU A 19 10.52 20.26 14.07
CA GLU A 19 9.60 21.26 14.60
C GLU A 19 8.29 21.26 13.81
N PHE A 20 8.37 21.09 12.49
CA PHE A 20 7.21 21.09 11.62
C PHE A 20 6.38 19.80 11.74
N LEU A 21 7.02 18.65 11.96
CA LEU A 21 6.31 17.42 12.33
C LEU A 21 5.63 17.56 13.70
N ALA A 22 6.31 18.13 14.70
CA ALA A 22 5.74 18.32 16.02
C ALA A 22 4.49 19.22 15.98
N ARG A 23 4.54 20.32 15.21
CA ARG A 23 3.39 21.20 14.98
C ARG A 23 2.27 20.53 14.19
N LEU A 24 2.60 19.64 13.24
CA LEU A 24 1.61 18.83 12.52
C LEU A 24 0.84 17.93 13.50
N ASP A 25 1.56 17.20 14.35
CA ASP A 25 1.00 16.31 15.36
C ASP A 25 0.11 17.07 16.36
N GLU A 26 0.52 18.28 16.75
CA GLU A 26 -0.26 19.15 17.64
C GLU A 26 -1.55 19.66 16.97
N SER A 27 -1.47 20.10 15.71
CA SER A 27 -2.65 20.55 14.95
C SER A 27 -3.68 19.43 14.77
N MET A 28 -3.23 18.21 14.47
CA MET A 28 -4.13 17.06 14.31
C MET A 28 -4.79 16.65 15.63
N LYS A 29 -4.08 16.75 16.77
CA LYS A 29 -4.69 16.51 18.09
C LYS A 29 -5.80 17.54 18.38
N GLN A 30 -5.62 18.79 17.96
CA GLN A 30 -6.63 19.84 18.11
C GLN A 30 -7.84 19.62 17.18
N ASP A 31 -7.61 19.23 15.93
CA ASP A 31 -8.68 18.94 14.97
C ASP A 31 -9.50 17.70 15.39
N SER A 32 -8.83 16.67 15.92
CA SER A 32 -9.48 15.48 16.48
C SER A 32 -10.35 15.79 17.70
N ALA A 33 -9.91 16.74 18.55
CA ALA A 33 -10.68 17.21 19.69
C ALA A 33 -11.87 18.09 19.28
N GLY A 34 -11.75 18.85 18.19
CA GLY A 34 -12.83 19.67 17.62
C GLY A 34 -13.91 18.86 16.88
N ALA A 35 -13.53 17.77 16.20
CA ALA A 35 -14.47 16.88 15.51
C ALA A 35 -15.30 16.00 16.48
N ALA A 36 -14.77 15.72 17.67
CA ALA A 36 -15.49 14.98 18.72
C ALA A 36 -16.72 15.73 19.27
N THR A 37 -16.80 17.05 19.11
CA THR A 37 -17.95 17.85 19.53
C THR A 37 -19.11 17.92 18.53
N THR A 38 -18.95 17.44 17.28
CA THR A 38 -19.98 17.52 16.23
C THR A 38 -20.39 16.18 15.60
N ALA A 39 -19.69 15.07 15.90
CA ALA A 39 -19.93 13.76 15.28
C ALA A 39 -20.55 12.70 16.23
N ALA A 40 -21.24 13.10 17.29
CA ALA A 40 -21.83 12.16 18.26
C ALA A 40 -23.09 11.41 17.75
N ALA A 41 -23.56 11.63 16.51
CA ALA A 41 -24.85 11.11 16.04
C ALA A 41 -24.80 10.05 14.92
N ALA A 42 -23.62 9.71 14.35
CA ALA A 42 -23.55 8.80 13.19
C ALA A 42 -22.56 7.62 13.30
N ALA A 43 -21.79 7.52 14.40
CA ALA A 43 -20.72 6.52 14.53
C ALA A 43 -21.09 5.24 15.31
N SER A 44 -22.37 4.92 15.46
CA SER A 44 -22.84 3.80 16.30
C SER A 44 -22.98 2.45 15.57
N ALA A 45 -22.28 2.23 14.46
CA ALA A 45 -22.29 0.93 13.75
C ALA A 45 -20.91 0.34 13.39
N SER A 46 -19.80 1.05 13.61
CA SER A 46 -18.44 0.51 13.37
C SER A 46 -17.42 0.84 14.47
N ALA A 47 -17.84 1.51 15.55
CA ALA A 47 -17.00 1.83 16.70
C ALA A 47 -17.12 0.78 17.82
N ALA A 48 -16.61 -0.43 17.57
CA ALA A 48 -16.19 -1.34 18.64
C ALA A 48 -14.66 -1.40 18.61
N GLY A 49 -13.99 -0.44 19.26
CA GLY A 49 -12.53 -0.47 19.34
C GLY A 49 -11.82 0.81 19.81
N ALA A 50 -12.51 1.91 20.06
CA ALA A 50 -11.88 3.14 20.53
C ALA A 50 -12.13 3.35 22.04
N ASN A 51 -11.48 2.53 22.87
CA ASN A 51 -10.97 2.88 24.20
C ASN A 51 -10.55 1.61 24.97
N SER A 52 -9.25 1.28 24.96
CA SER A 52 -8.63 0.60 26.09
C SER A 52 -7.14 0.95 26.17
N GLN A 53 -6.71 1.49 27.31
CA GLN A 53 -5.33 1.91 27.62
C GLN A 53 -4.35 0.72 27.77
N GLY A 54 -4.51 -0.34 26.96
CA GLY A 54 -3.68 -1.54 27.02
C GLY A 54 -3.64 -2.37 25.74
N GLN A 55 -4.30 -1.93 24.66
CA GLN A 55 -4.28 -2.64 23.38
C GLN A 55 -3.12 -2.13 22.53
N ARG A 56 -2.25 -3.06 22.11
CA ARG A 56 -1.12 -2.77 21.21
C ARG A 56 -1.67 -2.25 19.88
N PHE A 57 -1.02 -1.25 19.28
CA PHE A 57 -1.48 -0.71 18.00
C PHE A 57 -1.37 -1.77 16.88
N ASN A 58 -2.23 -1.66 15.88
CA ASN A 58 -2.20 -2.55 14.72
C ASN A 58 -0.98 -2.19 13.83
N PRO A 59 -0.01 -3.09 13.62
CA PRO A 59 1.20 -2.76 12.85
C PRO A 59 0.95 -2.46 11.37
N ASP A 60 -0.25 -2.77 10.84
CA ASP A 60 -0.68 -2.35 9.50
C ASP A 60 -1.32 -0.96 9.43
N ASP A 61 -1.75 -0.45 10.58
CA ASP A 61 -2.41 0.84 10.73
C ASP A 61 -1.75 1.62 11.90
N PRO A 62 -0.47 2.02 11.73
CA PRO A 62 0.23 2.77 12.76
C PRO A 62 -0.41 4.16 12.98
N PRO A 63 -0.16 4.80 14.13
CA PRO A 63 -0.66 6.14 14.42
C PRO A 63 -0.35 7.12 13.28
N SER A 64 -1.28 8.03 12.99
CA SER A 64 -1.18 8.96 11.85
C SER A 64 0.15 9.72 11.78
N ALA A 65 0.64 10.22 12.91
CA ALA A 65 1.94 10.88 13.04
C ALA A 65 3.11 10.02 12.54
N MET A 66 3.13 8.74 12.93
CA MET A 66 4.14 7.76 12.51
C MET A 66 4.02 7.50 11.01
N THR A 67 2.80 7.29 10.52
CA THR A 67 2.53 7.08 9.09
C THR A 67 3.00 8.26 8.25
N GLN A 68 2.72 9.50 8.66
CA GLN A 68 3.14 10.71 7.95
C GLN A 68 4.65 10.87 7.89
N ARG A 69 5.32 10.61 9.01
CA ARG A 69 6.79 10.64 9.09
C ARG A 69 7.44 9.61 8.17
N LEU A 70 6.87 8.40 8.11
CA LEU A 70 7.33 7.34 7.22
C LEU A 70 7.02 7.65 5.75
N ILE A 71 5.87 8.23 5.44
CA ILE A 71 5.57 8.69 4.08
C ILE A 71 6.57 9.77 3.65
N LEU A 72 6.88 10.74 4.52
CA LEU A 72 7.89 11.76 4.24
C LEU A 72 9.26 11.13 3.96
N ALA A 73 9.68 10.15 4.79
CA ALA A 73 10.92 9.43 4.58
C ALA A 73 10.94 8.67 3.25
N ALA A 74 9.83 8.05 2.84
CA ALA A 74 9.73 7.35 1.56
C ALA A 74 9.99 8.31 0.39
N GLN A 75 9.42 9.51 0.45
CA GLN A 75 9.59 10.53 -0.58
C GLN A 75 11.01 11.07 -0.68
N LEU A 76 11.63 11.33 0.47
CA LEU A 76 13.04 11.74 0.52
C LEU A 76 13.94 10.62 -0.02
N LEU A 77 13.62 9.35 0.26
CA LEU A 77 14.33 8.22 -0.36
C LEU A 77 14.14 8.20 -1.87
N GLU A 78 12.92 8.35 -2.37
CA GLU A 78 12.63 8.40 -3.81
C GLU A 78 13.45 9.48 -4.51
N ASP A 79 13.56 10.66 -3.89
CA ASP A 79 14.40 11.79 -4.35
C ASP A 79 15.92 11.54 -4.31
N GLY A 80 16.35 10.46 -3.66
CA GLY A 80 17.76 10.15 -3.44
C GLY A 80 18.39 10.83 -2.24
N ASP A 81 17.61 11.48 -1.37
CA ASP A 81 18.08 12.09 -0.13
C ASP A 81 18.05 11.07 1.03
N THR A 82 18.92 10.07 0.92
CA THR A 82 18.95 8.91 1.81
C THR A 82 19.23 9.28 3.26
N GLU A 83 20.23 10.13 3.52
CA GLU A 83 20.59 10.52 4.88
C GLU A 83 19.41 11.20 5.57
N ARG A 84 18.77 12.14 4.86
CA ARG A 84 17.65 12.90 5.40
C ARG A 84 16.42 12.04 5.65
N ALA A 85 16.09 11.15 4.71
CA ALA A 85 15.00 10.22 4.90
C ALA A 85 15.16 9.41 6.19
N MET A 86 16.38 8.96 6.49
CA MET A 86 16.63 8.16 7.68
C MET A 86 16.56 8.96 8.99
N GLN A 87 16.87 10.25 8.97
CA GLN A 87 16.67 11.10 10.14
C GLN A 87 15.19 11.14 10.59
N PHE A 88 14.25 11.11 9.64
CA PHE A 88 12.83 11.01 9.94
C PHE A 88 12.40 9.59 10.28
N ALA A 89 12.87 8.60 9.54
CA ALA A 89 12.44 7.22 9.72
C ALA A 89 12.96 6.59 11.03
N ASP A 90 14.22 6.82 11.40
CA ASP A 90 14.93 6.04 12.44
C ASP A 90 14.21 6.03 13.79
N SER A 91 13.60 7.15 14.18
CA SER A 91 12.86 7.27 15.44
C SER A 91 11.54 6.48 15.47
N VAL A 92 11.00 6.12 14.30
CA VAL A 92 9.68 5.48 14.13
C VAL A 92 9.75 4.13 13.40
N LEU A 93 10.94 3.64 13.06
CA LEU A 93 11.13 2.26 12.58
C LEU A 93 10.73 1.22 13.64
N TYR A 94 10.68 1.61 14.91
CA TYR A 94 10.22 0.79 16.01
C TYR A 94 9.10 1.49 16.81
N PRO A 95 7.99 0.79 17.16
CA PRO A 95 7.74 -0.64 16.93
C PRO A 95 7.56 -1.01 15.44
N VAL A 96 7.95 -2.25 15.10
CA VAL A 96 7.96 -2.74 13.71
C VAL A 96 6.55 -2.64 13.13
N ASN A 97 6.44 -1.98 11.97
CA ASN A 97 5.20 -1.73 11.27
C ASN A 97 5.42 -1.80 9.75
N THR A 98 4.34 -1.93 8.99
CA THR A 98 4.38 -2.18 7.54
C THR A 98 5.05 -1.05 6.75
N PHE A 99 4.80 0.21 7.12
CA PHE A 99 5.43 1.35 6.46
C PHE A 99 6.92 1.46 6.76
N GLY A 100 7.34 1.18 8.01
CA GLY A 100 8.74 1.17 8.41
C GLY A 100 9.54 0.09 7.68
N MET A 101 8.96 -1.10 7.52
CA MET A 101 9.60 -2.16 6.73
C MET A 101 9.65 -1.81 5.24
N ASN A 102 8.67 -1.07 4.71
CA ASN A 102 8.72 -0.54 3.36
C ASN A 102 9.87 0.44 3.15
N ILE A 103 10.09 1.35 4.11
CA ILE A 103 11.25 2.24 4.09
C ILE A 103 12.56 1.46 4.07
N LEU A 104 12.71 0.43 4.89
CA LEU A 104 13.94 -0.37 4.89
C LEU A 104 14.18 -1.12 3.58
N ASN A 105 13.12 -1.66 2.96
CA ASN A 105 13.23 -2.30 1.66
C ASN A 105 13.60 -1.29 0.56
N MET A 106 12.98 -0.10 0.54
CA MET A 106 13.34 0.99 -0.38
C MET A 106 14.77 1.50 -0.14
N LEU A 107 15.19 1.64 1.11
CA LEU A 107 16.55 2.02 1.47
C LEU A 107 17.52 0.99 0.93
N ARG A 108 17.23 -0.32 1.06
CA ARG A 108 18.13 -1.38 0.61
C ARG A 108 18.36 -1.37 -0.91
N GLU A 109 17.38 -0.92 -1.70
CA GLU A 109 17.54 -0.72 -3.15
C GLU A 109 18.58 0.37 -3.47
N LYS A 110 18.82 1.32 -2.56
CA LYS A 110 19.70 2.50 -2.75
C LYS A 110 21.01 2.42 -1.95
N ASP A 111 20.95 1.93 -0.72
CA ASP A 111 22.03 1.76 0.25
C ASP A 111 21.78 0.47 1.06
N ALA A 112 22.28 -0.65 0.52
CA ALA A 112 22.12 -1.96 1.15
C ALA A 112 22.80 -2.03 2.53
N ALA A 113 23.97 -1.41 2.71
CA ALA A 113 24.71 -1.47 3.96
C ALA A 113 23.98 -0.70 5.07
N GLY A 114 23.49 0.50 4.78
CA GLY A 114 22.70 1.29 5.71
C GLY A 114 21.37 0.65 6.09
N ALA A 115 20.72 -0.05 5.17
CA ALA A 115 19.52 -0.84 5.44
C ALA A 115 19.81 -2.06 6.31
N ASP A 116 20.83 -2.84 5.96
CA ASP A 116 21.23 -4.06 6.67
C ASP A 116 21.63 -3.75 8.12
N GLN A 117 22.34 -2.64 8.36
CA GLN A 117 22.69 -2.17 9.72
C GLN A 117 21.45 -1.85 10.55
N ARG A 118 20.47 -1.15 9.97
CA ARG A 118 19.24 -0.77 10.68
C ARG A 118 18.34 -1.97 10.92
N PHE A 119 18.27 -2.89 9.96
CA PHE A 119 17.58 -4.15 10.13
C PHE A 119 18.20 -4.96 11.29
N ALA A 120 19.54 -5.07 11.36
CA ALA A 120 20.22 -5.70 12.48
C ALA A 120 19.87 -5.05 13.84
N ALA A 121 19.78 -3.72 13.89
CA ALA A 121 19.35 -2.99 15.09
C ALA A 121 17.89 -3.31 15.49
N LEU A 122 16.98 -3.43 14.50
CA LEU A 122 15.60 -3.85 14.75
C LEU A 122 15.53 -5.28 15.29
N LEU A 123 16.34 -6.20 14.77
CA LEU A 123 16.42 -7.57 15.28
C LEU A 123 16.87 -7.61 16.74
N ALA A 124 17.92 -6.87 17.08
CA ALA A 124 18.41 -6.77 18.45
C ALA A 124 17.34 -6.20 19.40
N ARG A 125 16.61 -5.17 18.96
CA ARG A 125 15.53 -4.56 19.74
C ARG A 125 14.34 -5.50 19.92
N ALA A 126 13.91 -6.19 18.87
CA ALA A 126 12.82 -7.17 18.94
C ALA A 126 13.16 -8.37 19.84
N ALA A 127 14.42 -8.81 19.84
CA ALA A 127 14.89 -9.88 20.72
C ALA A 127 14.75 -9.51 22.22
N GLY A 128 15.01 -8.26 22.58
CA GLY A 128 14.92 -7.76 23.95
C GLY A 128 13.52 -7.27 24.38
N ASP A 129 12.66 -6.88 23.44
CA ASP A 129 11.34 -6.34 23.76
C ASP A 129 10.31 -7.47 24.00
N SER A 130 9.79 -7.56 25.22
CA SER A 130 8.76 -8.54 25.60
C SER A 130 7.43 -8.33 24.87
N SER A 131 7.18 -7.13 24.34
CA SER A 131 6.02 -6.85 23.52
C SER A 131 6.13 -7.49 22.13
N ALA A 132 7.34 -7.69 21.58
CA ALA A 132 7.52 -8.29 20.25
C ALA A 132 6.80 -9.64 20.14
N ASP A 133 6.03 -9.80 19.06
CA ASP A 133 5.09 -10.90 18.86
C ASP A 133 5.18 -11.47 17.43
N ALA A 134 4.23 -12.33 17.06
CA ALA A 134 4.24 -12.99 15.77
C ALA A 134 4.13 -12.01 14.58
N ASN A 135 3.35 -10.92 14.68
CA ASN A 135 3.31 -9.91 13.63
C ASN A 135 4.63 -9.16 13.50
N THR A 136 5.33 -8.92 14.62
CA THR A 136 6.69 -8.35 14.60
C THR A 136 7.62 -9.21 13.72
N VAL A 137 7.60 -10.54 13.93
CA VAL A 137 8.40 -11.49 13.15
C VAL A 137 7.94 -11.58 11.70
N SER A 138 6.62 -11.62 11.47
CA SER A 138 6.05 -11.71 10.12
C SER A 138 6.44 -10.53 9.24
N LEU A 139 6.49 -9.32 9.81
CA LEU A 139 6.95 -8.11 9.11
C LEU A 139 8.46 -8.09 8.89
N LEU A 140 9.26 -8.50 9.87
CA LEU A 140 10.72 -8.60 9.71
C LEU A 140 11.12 -9.62 8.63
N THR A 141 10.30 -10.66 8.43
CA THR A 141 10.49 -11.65 7.36
C THR A 141 10.53 -10.99 5.98
N ALA A 142 9.76 -9.92 5.77
CA ALA A 142 9.68 -9.23 4.49
C ALA A 142 11.04 -8.68 4.04
N PHE A 143 11.91 -8.25 4.95
CA PHE A 143 13.23 -7.75 4.55
C PHE A 143 14.16 -8.85 4.01
N VAL A 144 14.01 -10.07 4.52
CA VAL A 144 14.93 -11.18 4.29
C VAL A 144 14.46 -12.08 3.14
N PHE A 145 13.16 -12.36 3.08
CA PHE A 145 12.61 -13.40 2.22
C PHE A 145 11.52 -12.90 1.26
N THR A 146 10.75 -11.88 1.64
CA THR A 146 9.61 -11.42 0.83
C THR A 146 9.54 -9.89 0.73
N PRO A 147 10.55 -9.21 0.15
CA PRO A 147 10.57 -7.75 0.09
C PRO A 147 9.29 -7.19 -0.53
N PHE A 148 8.81 -6.07 0.01
CA PHE A 148 7.57 -5.41 -0.41
C PHE A 148 6.26 -6.20 -0.26
N LEU A 149 6.31 -7.43 0.29
CA LEU A 149 5.15 -8.24 0.65
C LEU A 149 5.06 -8.38 2.17
N TYR A 150 4.07 -7.72 2.76
CA TYR A 150 3.85 -7.69 4.20
C TYR A 150 2.58 -8.46 4.54
N ILE A 151 2.67 -9.29 5.56
CA ILE A 151 1.55 -10.09 6.05
C ILE A 151 1.46 -9.89 7.55
N THR A 152 0.30 -9.44 8.01
CA THR A 152 -0.07 -9.48 9.42
C THR A 152 -1.27 -10.37 9.61
N VAL A 153 -1.47 -10.83 10.83
CA VAL A 153 -2.63 -11.64 11.22
C VAL A 153 -3.26 -10.97 12.43
N ARG A 154 -4.58 -10.85 12.41
CA ARG A 154 -5.37 -10.33 13.53
C ARG A 154 -5.61 -11.44 14.58
N PRO A 155 -6.05 -11.09 15.81
CA PRO A 155 -6.31 -12.06 16.86
C PRO A 155 -7.36 -13.13 16.52
N ASP A 156 -8.28 -12.83 15.59
CA ASP A 156 -9.28 -13.75 15.04
C ASP A 156 -8.72 -14.71 13.98
N GLY A 157 -7.43 -14.57 13.65
CA GLY A 157 -6.72 -15.33 12.64
C GLY A 157 -6.93 -14.86 11.21
N ASN A 158 -7.63 -13.74 11.00
CA ASN A 158 -7.75 -13.13 9.68
C ASN A 158 -6.44 -12.46 9.30
N SER A 159 -5.90 -12.80 8.12
CA SER A 159 -4.70 -12.17 7.60
C SER A 159 -5.00 -10.92 6.79
N HIS A 160 -4.14 -9.92 6.93
CA HIS A 160 -4.05 -8.80 6.01
C HIS A 160 -2.75 -8.91 5.22
N THR A 161 -2.86 -8.86 3.89
CA THR A 161 -1.70 -8.88 3.00
C THR A 161 -1.60 -7.58 2.25
N ARG A 162 -0.45 -6.92 2.37
CA ARG A 162 -0.14 -5.65 1.72
C ARG A 162 1.07 -5.81 0.81
N ARG A 163 0.89 -5.44 -0.45
CA ARG A 163 1.94 -5.47 -1.48
C ARG A 163 2.21 -4.05 -1.97
N PHE A 164 3.48 -3.65 -1.97
CA PHE A 164 3.92 -2.34 -2.49
C PHE A 164 4.65 -2.42 -3.84
N ARG A 165 5.24 -3.57 -4.17
CA ARG A 165 5.87 -3.83 -5.48
C ARG A 165 5.48 -5.20 -6.02
N SER A 166 5.51 -5.34 -7.34
CA SER A 166 5.32 -6.63 -8.01
C SER A 166 6.48 -7.58 -7.70
N ASP A 167 7.73 -7.17 -7.88
CA ASP A 167 8.86 -8.00 -7.48
C ASP A 167 8.99 -8.06 -5.95
N ASN A 168 8.98 -9.27 -5.42
CA ASN A 168 9.13 -9.61 -4.00
C ASN A 168 10.17 -10.72 -3.80
N SER A 169 11.08 -10.91 -4.77
CA SER A 169 12.11 -11.94 -4.72
C SER A 169 13.10 -11.67 -3.58
N PRO A 170 13.56 -12.71 -2.83
CA PRO A 170 14.56 -12.52 -1.79
C PRO A 170 15.81 -11.80 -2.32
N PRO A 171 16.40 -10.85 -1.56
CA PRO A 171 17.54 -10.12 -2.06
C PRO A 171 18.77 -11.03 -2.25
N ALA A 172 19.28 -11.10 -3.48
CA ALA A 172 20.41 -11.97 -3.84
C ALA A 172 21.70 -11.67 -3.05
N THR A 173 21.86 -10.43 -2.59
CA THR A 173 23.07 -9.92 -1.91
C THR A 173 22.98 -9.89 -0.38
N LEU A 174 21.93 -10.47 0.22
CA LEU A 174 21.75 -10.41 1.67
C LEU A 174 22.82 -11.25 2.40
N PRO A 175 23.57 -10.67 3.37
CA PRO A 175 24.57 -11.42 4.14
C PRO A 175 23.96 -12.60 4.90
N ALA A 176 24.60 -13.77 4.83
CA ALA A 176 24.13 -14.98 5.52
C ALA A 176 23.99 -14.76 7.04
N ALA A 177 24.96 -14.09 7.66
CA ALA A 177 24.90 -13.76 9.08
C ALA A 177 23.68 -12.91 9.48
N LEU A 178 23.18 -12.05 8.59
CA LEU A 178 21.99 -11.25 8.85
C LEU A 178 20.72 -12.10 8.77
N ARG A 179 20.66 -13.05 7.82
CA ARG A 179 19.59 -14.05 7.74
C ARG A 179 19.56 -14.94 8.98
N ASP A 180 20.72 -15.41 9.44
CA ASP A 180 20.85 -16.24 10.64
C ASP A 180 20.45 -15.49 11.91
N SER A 181 20.81 -14.20 11.98
CA SER A 181 20.38 -13.30 13.05
C SER A 181 18.86 -13.18 13.05
N PHE A 182 18.23 -12.98 11.89
CA PHE A 182 16.78 -12.94 11.78
C PHE A 182 16.13 -14.25 12.26
N LEU A 183 16.59 -15.41 11.77
CA LEU A 183 16.01 -16.70 12.16
C LEU A 183 16.16 -16.96 13.66
N THR A 184 17.27 -16.54 14.25
CA THR A 184 17.50 -16.64 15.70
C THR A 184 16.55 -15.74 16.50
N THR A 185 16.42 -14.47 16.12
CA THR A 185 15.46 -13.54 16.75
C THR A 185 14.02 -14.02 16.57
N ALA A 186 13.65 -14.47 15.38
CA ALA A 186 12.33 -14.98 15.06
C ALA A 186 11.97 -16.20 15.94
N ALA A 187 12.86 -17.17 16.04
CA ALA A 187 12.72 -18.32 16.92
C ALA A 187 12.56 -17.89 18.39
N GLN A 188 13.39 -16.96 18.86
CA GLN A 188 13.33 -16.44 20.23
C GLN A 188 11.97 -15.78 20.52
N VAL A 189 11.42 -15.00 19.59
CA VAL A 189 10.12 -14.31 19.76
C VAL A 189 8.95 -15.29 19.68
N LEU A 190 8.93 -16.18 18.69
CA LEU A 190 7.80 -17.09 18.44
C LEU A 190 7.68 -18.19 19.50
N MET A 191 8.79 -18.62 20.09
CA MET A 191 8.81 -19.64 21.15
C MET A 191 8.57 -19.07 22.56
N ARG A 192 8.36 -17.76 22.71
CA ARG A 192 8.06 -17.18 24.03
C ARG A 192 6.78 -17.80 24.61
N PRO A 193 6.75 -18.09 25.92
CA PRO A 193 5.50 -18.44 26.60
C PRO A 193 4.48 -17.33 26.37
N GLN A 194 3.28 -17.69 25.89
CA GLN A 194 2.18 -16.74 25.77
C GLN A 194 1.30 -16.80 27.01
N PRO A 195 0.75 -15.64 27.43
CA PRO A 195 -0.25 -15.60 28.49
C PRO A 195 -1.50 -16.42 28.11
N SER A 196 -2.37 -16.65 29.09
CA SER A 196 -3.67 -17.28 28.85
C SER A 196 -4.48 -16.46 27.83
N PRO A 197 -5.44 -17.07 27.11
CA PRO A 197 -6.24 -16.37 26.09
C PRO A 197 -6.83 -15.04 26.57
N ASP A 198 -7.35 -14.97 27.80
CA ASP A 198 -7.94 -13.77 28.40
C ASP A 198 -6.92 -12.65 28.71
N GLN A 199 -5.63 -12.99 28.72
CA GLN A 199 -4.52 -12.10 29.04
C GLN A 199 -3.65 -11.79 27.82
N ASP A 200 -3.96 -12.38 26.65
CA ASP A 200 -3.21 -12.15 25.43
C ASP A 200 -3.49 -10.75 24.86
N ARG A 201 -2.46 -9.91 24.91
CA ARG A 201 -2.47 -8.54 24.35
C ARG A 201 -1.58 -8.41 23.12
N SER A 202 -1.12 -9.53 22.55
CA SER A 202 -0.37 -9.52 21.31
C SER A 202 -1.24 -9.03 20.15
N SER A 203 -0.64 -8.37 19.18
CA SER A 203 -1.35 -7.86 18.00
C SER A 203 -1.89 -9.00 17.12
N SER A 204 -1.26 -10.18 17.18
CA SER A 204 -1.64 -11.36 16.42
C SER A 204 -2.57 -12.32 17.17
N GLY A 205 -2.66 -12.21 18.50
CA GLY A 205 -3.26 -13.24 19.34
C GLY A 205 -2.58 -14.62 19.21
N ARG A 206 -3.10 -15.61 19.94
CA ARG A 206 -2.66 -17.01 19.86
C ARG A 206 -2.92 -17.62 18.48
N ILE A 207 -4.07 -17.33 17.88
CA ILE A 207 -4.45 -17.82 16.54
C ILE A 207 -3.48 -17.25 15.49
N GLY A 208 -3.24 -15.94 15.47
CA GLY A 208 -2.29 -15.36 14.53
C GLY A 208 -0.85 -15.85 14.77
N SER A 209 -0.49 -16.14 16.01
CA SER A 209 0.80 -16.77 16.32
C SER A 209 0.93 -18.16 15.70
N TYR A 210 -0.11 -18.99 15.77
CA TYR A 210 -0.15 -20.27 15.07
C TYR A 210 0.06 -20.10 13.56
N VAL A 211 -0.66 -19.14 12.98
CA VAL A 211 -0.61 -18.85 11.53
C VAL A 211 0.80 -18.43 11.10
N VAL A 212 1.43 -17.51 11.82
CA VAL A 212 2.79 -17.03 11.51
C VAL A 212 3.83 -18.14 11.70
N VAL A 213 3.75 -18.93 12.77
CA VAL A 213 4.65 -20.08 12.97
C VAL A 213 4.51 -21.06 11.79
N THR A 214 3.28 -21.36 11.40
CA THR A 214 2.99 -22.26 10.26
C THR A 214 3.58 -21.72 8.96
N ARG A 215 3.41 -20.42 8.69
CA ARG A 215 3.95 -19.72 7.52
C ARG A 215 5.48 -19.81 7.45
N LEU A 216 6.16 -19.61 8.58
CA LEU A 216 7.63 -19.50 8.61
C LEU A 216 8.34 -20.86 8.73
N LEU A 217 7.63 -21.91 9.13
CA LEU A 217 8.23 -23.24 9.36
C LEU A 217 9.04 -23.78 8.16
N PRO A 218 8.60 -23.64 6.89
CA PRO A 218 9.40 -24.05 5.74
C PRO A 218 10.75 -23.31 5.62
N LEU A 219 10.82 -22.05 6.05
CA LEU A 219 12.08 -21.30 6.08
C LEU A 219 13.02 -21.83 7.17
N PHE A 220 12.48 -22.17 8.34
CA PHE A 220 13.26 -22.78 9.40
C PHE A 220 13.77 -24.16 9.01
N ASP A 221 12.95 -24.99 8.37
CA ASP A 221 13.39 -26.29 7.87
C ASP A 221 14.54 -26.19 6.87
N ARG A 222 14.51 -25.16 6.03
CA ARG A 222 15.55 -24.95 5.01
C ARG A 222 16.82 -24.28 5.54
N PHE A 223 16.69 -23.30 6.43
CA PHE A 223 17.79 -22.40 6.79
C PHE A 223 18.22 -22.48 8.26
N ALA A 224 17.40 -23.03 9.16
CA ALA A 224 17.72 -23.20 10.59
C ALA A 224 17.05 -24.47 11.17
N PRO A 225 17.39 -25.67 10.66
CA PRO A 225 16.71 -26.92 11.01
C PRO A 225 16.84 -27.29 12.49
N ASP A 226 17.85 -26.75 13.18
CA ASP A 226 18.05 -26.88 14.63
C ASP A 226 16.91 -26.25 15.46
N LYS A 227 16.24 -25.22 14.93
CA LYS A 227 15.15 -24.49 15.59
C LYS A 227 13.77 -25.05 15.25
N SER A 228 13.64 -25.80 14.15
CA SER A 228 12.37 -26.35 13.69
C SER A 228 11.64 -27.24 14.71
N PRO A 229 12.30 -28.15 15.47
CA PRO A 229 11.60 -28.96 16.47
C PRO A 229 10.89 -28.13 17.54
N GLY A 230 11.53 -27.06 18.03
CA GLY A 230 10.96 -26.15 19.01
C GLY A 230 9.74 -25.39 18.47
N LEU A 231 9.83 -24.92 17.23
CA LEU A 231 8.71 -24.25 16.56
C LEU A 231 7.54 -25.20 16.26
N ARG A 232 7.81 -26.46 15.89
CA ARG A 232 6.75 -27.47 15.74
C ARG A 232 6.05 -27.76 17.06
N ALA A 233 6.80 -27.94 18.15
CA ALA A 233 6.22 -28.10 19.48
C ALA A 233 5.34 -26.90 19.85
N ARG A 234 5.82 -25.68 19.57
CA ARG A 234 5.06 -24.44 19.78
C ARG A 234 3.78 -24.39 18.93
N GLN A 235 3.87 -24.76 17.66
CA GLN A 235 2.73 -24.85 16.75
C GLN A 235 1.68 -25.85 17.27
N SER A 236 2.09 -27.03 17.71
CA SER A 236 1.17 -28.05 18.27
C SER A 236 0.45 -27.56 19.52
N LEU A 237 1.13 -26.79 20.38
CA LEU A 237 0.49 -26.16 21.55
C LEU A 237 -0.55 -25.11 21.13
N LEU A 238 -0.18 -24.22 20.20
CA LEU A 238 -1.09 -23.18 19.71
C LEU A 238 -2.27 -23.76 18.90
N ALA A 239 -2.08 -24.93 18.27
CA ALA A 239 -3.12 -25.61 17.54
C ALA A 239 -4.33 -25.91 18.43
N GLN A 240 -4.12 -26.26 19.70
CA GLN A 240 -5.20 -26.61 20.65
C GLN A 240 -6.23 -25.48 20.79
N ASP A 241 -5.78 -24.23 20.79
CA ASP A 241 -6.62 -23.03 20.90
C ASP A 241 -7.05 -22.46 19.54
N THR A 242 -6.51 -22.99 18.45
CA THR A 242 -6.76 -22.48 17.10
C THR A 242 -7.93 -23.24 16.47
N PRO A 243 -9.02 -22.57 16.07
CA PRO A 243 -10.13 -23.24 15.36
C PRO A 243 -9.65 -23.93 14.07
N GLU A 244 -10.28 -25.04 13.71
CA GLU A 244 -9.89 -25.83 12.53
C GLU A 244 -9.88 -25.00 11.23
N LYS A 245 -10.81 -24.06 11.08
CA LYS A 245 -10.86 -23.13 9.95
C LYS A 245 -9.59 -22.27 9.79
N ASN A 246 -8.84 -22.03 10.86
CA ASN A 246 -7.60 -21.26 10.88
C ASN A 246 -6.35 -22.17 10.82
N ARG A 247 -6.50 -23.50 10.97
CA ARG A 247 -5.41 -24.48 10.83
C ARG A 247 -5.15 -24.84 9.37
N ARG A 248 -4.97 -23.84 8.51
CA ARG A 248 -4.82 -24.01 7.05
C ARG A 248 -3.37 -23.71 6.61
N PRO A 249 -2.44 -24.69 6.69
CA PRO A 249 -1.04 -24.47 6.31
C PRO A 249 -0.86 -24.14 4.82
N ASP A 250 -1.79 -24.57 3.97
CA ASP A 250 -1.72 -24.39 2.51
C ASP A 250 -2.40 -23.10 2.02
N ASP A 251 -2.58 -22.08 2.86
CA ASP A 251 -3.15 -20.83 2.36
C ASP A 251 -2.14 -20.16 1.38
N PRO A 252 -2.49 -19.99 0.09
CA PRO A 252 -1.58 -19.40 -0.89
C PRO A 252 -1.22 -17.97 -0.51
N ILE A 253 -2.13 -17.24 0.14
CA ILE A 253 -1.87 -15.87 0.60
C ILE A 253 -0.76 -15.87 1.64
N LEU A 254 -0.76 -16.85 2.55
CA LEU A 254 0.23 -16.93 3.63
C LEU A 254 1.57 -17.47 3.17
N THR A 255 1.57 -18.37 2.18
CA THR A 255 2.78 -19.04 1.67
C THR A 255 3.47 -18.27 0.53
N ARG A 256 2.81 -17.26 -0.03
CA ARG A 256 3.33 -16.39 -1.10
C ARG A 256 4.73 -15.83 -0.75
N GLY A 257 5.67 -16.02 -1.68
CA GLY A 257 7.06 -15.56 -1.59
C GLY A 257 7.99 -16.36 -0.65
N ILE A 258 7.48 -17.30 0.16
CA ILE A 258 8.30 -18.06 1.13
C ILE A 258 8.72 -19.42 0.59
N VAL A 259 7.75 -20.17 0.07
CA VAL A 259 8.03 -21.43 -0.61
C VAL A 259 8.36 -21.06 -2.05
N PRO A 260 9.40 -21.63 -2.67
CA PRO A 260 9.56 -21.51 -4.12
C PRO A 260 8.21 -21.81 -4.74
N GLU A 261 7.68 -20.87 -5.51
CA GLU A 261 6.50 -21.12 -6.33
C GLU A 261 6.95 -22.17 -7.33
N ASP A 262 6.83 -23.43 -6.93
CA ASP A 262 7.23 -24.58 -7.71
C ASP A 262 6.44 -24.41 -9.00
N GLN A 263 7.11 -24.11 -10.10
CA GLN A 263 6.40 -23.88 -11.37
C GLN A 263 5.55 -25.12 -11.72
N SER A 264 5.96 -26.28 -11.19
CA SER A 264 5.30 -27.59 -11.21
C SER A 264 4.23 -27.85 -10.13
N ARG A 265 4.10 -27.06 -9.07
CA ARG A 265 2.90 -27.05 -8.20
C ARG A 265 1.90 -26.04 -8.75
N ASP A 266 1.69 -26.14 -10.06
CA ASP A 266 0.39 -25.93 -10.61
C ASP A 266 -0.56 -26.85 -9.84
N ASN A 267 -1.56 -26.30 -9.17
CA ASN A 267 -2.71 -27.10 -8.84
C ASN A 267 -3.89 -26.19 -8.55
N VAL A 268 -4.25 -25.41 -9.59
CA VAL A 268 -5.65 -25.08 -9.82
C VAL A 268 -6.49 -26.35 -9.61
N ALA A 269 -6.03 -27.50 -10.12
CA ALA A 269 -6.64 -28.81 -9.90
C ALA A 269 -6.68 -29.25 -8.41
N ASP A 270 -5.57 -29.32 -7.65
CA ASP A 270 -5.68 -29.70 -6.22
C ASP A 270 -6.50 -28.69 -5.41
N THR A 271 -6.42 -27.41 -5.76
CA THR A 271 -7.21 -26.38 -5.09
C THR A 271 -8.69 -26.66 -5.31
N LEU A 272 -9.09 -26.94 -6.55
CA LEU A 272 -10.46 -27.32 -6.90
C LEU A 272 -10.87 -28.67 -6.33
N ALA A 273 -9.96 -29.64 -6.15
CA ALA A 273 -10.26 -30.91 -5.49
C ALA A 273 -10.74 -30.75 -4.05
N LYS A 274 -10.43 -29.61 -3.40
CA LYS A 274 -10.93 -29.27 -2.05
C LYS A 274 -12.42 -28.90 -2.05
N LEU A 275 -13.05 -28.66 -3.21
CA LEU A 275 -14.47 -28.31 -3.30
C LEU A 275 -15.37 -29.41 -2.72
N ASP A 276 -14.99 -30.68 -2.87
CA ASP A 276 -15.75 -31.82 -2.34
C ASP A 276 -15.83 -31.80 -0.80
N THR A 277 -14.88 -31.11 -0.15
CA THR A 277 -14.81 -30.99 1.32
C THR A 277 -15.46 -29.71 1.85
N ALA A 278 -15.80 -28.77 0.97
CA ALA A 278 -16.36 -27.47 1.35
C ALA A 278 -17.83 -27.60 1.76
N LYS A 279 -18.16 -27.16 2.98
CA LYS A 279 -19.51 -27.29 3.56
C LYS A 279 -20.33 -26.02 3.40
N THR A 280 -19.68 -24.89 3.16
CA THR A 280 -20.31 -23.57 3.10
C THR A 280 -19.98 -22.85 1.79
N SER A 281 -20.84 -21.92 1.38
CA SER A 281 -20.58 -21.07 0.21
C SER A 281 -19.30 -20.26 0.36
N GLY A 282 -19.02 -19.70 1.55
CA GLY A 282 -17.79 -18.97 1.81
C GLY A 282 -16.52 -19.83 1.67
N GLU A 283 -16.57 -21.12 2.02
CA GLU A 283 -15.46 -22.04 1.79
C GLU A 283 -15.24 -22.31 0.30
N ARG A 284 -16.32 -22.51 -0.47
CA ARG A 284 -16.24 -22.69 -1.93
C ARG A 284 -15.70 -21.45 -2.62
N ASP A 285 -16.19 -20.28 -2.24
CA ASP A 285 -15.76 -18.98 -2.78
C ASP A 285 -14.26 -18.75 -2.54
N MET A 286 -13.78 -19.09 -1.34
CA MET A 286 -12.34 -19.02 -1.02
C MET A 286 -11.50 -19.99 -1.87
N ILE A 287 -12.03 -21.19 -2.15
CA ILE A 287 -11.35 -22.17 -3.02
C ILE A 287 -11.26 -21.62 -4.45
N TYR A 288 -12.36 -21.09 -5.00
CA TYR A 288 -12.37 -20.48 -6.33
C TYR A 288 -11.47 -19.25 -6.42
N PHE A 289 -11.49 -18.37 -5.41
CA PHE A 289 -10.58 -17.23 -5.33
C PHE A 289 -9.12 -17.69 -5.39
N ARG A 290 -8.72 -18.68 -4.59
CA ARG A 290 -7.35 -19.20 -4.57
C ARG A 290 -6.95 -19.81 -5.91
N ALA A 291 -7.82 -20.62 -6.48
CA ALA A 291 -7.60 -21.20 -7.80
C ALA A 291 -7.41 -20.11 -8.86
N ALA A 292 -8.23 -19.05 -8.81
CA ALA A 292 -8.14 -17.92 -9.72
C ALA A 292 -6.83 -17.13 -9.55
N MET A 293 -6.41 -16.87 -8.32
CA MET A 293 -5.13 -16.18 -8.06
C MET A 293 -3.92 -17.00 -8.50
N ASN A 294 -3.96 -18.33 -8.37
CA ASN A 294 -2.89 -19.21 -8.85
C ASN A 294 -2.83 -19.26 -10.39
N ALA A 295 -3.98 -19.12 -11.06
CA ALA A 295 -4.05 -19.10 -12.51
C ALA A 295 -3.66 -17.73 -13.11
N LEU A 296 -3.82 -16.63 -12.37
CA LEU A 296 -3.75 -15.25 -12.90
C LEU A 296 -2.50 -14.95 -13.71
N GLU A 297 -1.31 -15.33 -13.22
CA GLU A 297 -0.05 -15.01 -13.90
C GLU A 297 0.20 -15.85 -15.17
N ARG A 298 -0.42 -17.03 -15.28
CA ARG A 298 -0.18 -18.01 -16.36
C ARG A 298 -1.29 -18.02 -17.40
N ASP A 299 -2.52 -18.05 -16.92
CA ASP A 299 -3.74 -18.07 -17.72
C ASP A 299 -4.78 -17.12 -17.09
N PRO A 300 -4.72 -15.82 -17.44
CA PRO A 300 -5.68 -14.83 -16.98
C PRO A 300 -7.13 -15.16 -17.36
N MET A 301 -7.34 -15.92 -18.44
CA MET A 301 -8.69 -16.30 -18.86
C MET A 301 -9.27 -17.36 -17.94
N GLN A 302 -8.50 -18.40 -17.64
CA GLN A 302 -8.87 -19.39 -16.65
C GLN A 302 -9.09 -18.75 -15.28
N ALA A 303 -8.22 -17.82 -14.87
CA ALA A 303 -8.38 -17.08 -13.61
C ALA A 303 -9.74 -16.36 -13.55
N ARG A 304 -10.12 -15.69 -14.63
CA ARG A 304 -11.42 -15.01 -14.75
C ARG A 304 -12.60 -15.98 -14.67
N GLU A 305 -12.53 -17.11 -15.36
CA GLU A 305 -13.57 -18.14 -15.30
C GLU A 305 -13.75 -18.70 -13.89
N LEU A 306 -12.65 -18.89 -13.16
CA LEU A 306 -12.68 -19.33 -11.77
C LEU A 306 -13.26 -18.25 -10.85
N ALA A 307 -12.90 -16.98 -11.05
CA ALA A 307 -13.48 -15.86 -10.32
C ALA A 307 -15.00 -15.77 -10.52
N MET A 308 -15.51 -16.05 -11.73
CA MET A 308 -16.95 -16.05 -12.01
C MET A 308 -17.74 -17.11 -11.24
N LYS A 309 -17.08 -18.16 -10.74
CA LYS A 309 -17.71 -19.24 -9.94
C LYS A 309 -17.88 -18.87 -8.46
N ILE A 310 -17.32 -17.76 -8.00
CA ILE A 310 -17.53 -17.23 -6.64
C ILE A 310 -19.00 -16.80 -6.52
N GLU A 311 -19.72 -17.26 -5.51
CA GLU A 311 -21.12 -16.93 -5.27
C GLU A 311 -21.30 -15.51 -4.74
N ASP A 312 -20.46 -15.10 -3.78
CA ASP A 312 -20.48 -13.76 -3.20
C ASP A 312 -20.21 -12.68 -4.26
N VAL A 313 -21.24 -11.87 -4.54
CA VAL A 313 -21.24 -10.90 -5.64
C VAL A 313 -20.18 -9.83 -5.45
N ASP A 314 -19.99 -9.36 -4.21
CA ASP A 314 -19.04 -8.30 -3.88
C ASP A 314 -17.60 -8.82 -4.00
N THR A 315 -17.30 -9.99 -3.41
CA THR A 315 -15.98 -10.64 -3.53
C THR A 315 -15.66 -10.93 -5.00
N ARG A 316 -16.62 -11.47 -5.77
CA ARG A 316 -16.46 -11.73 -7.21
C ARG A 316 -16.15 -10.44 -7.98
N LYS A 317 -16.90 -9.37 -7.74
CA LYS A 317 -16.69 -8.07 -8.41
C LYS A 317 -15.33 -7.47 -8.06
N GLN A 318 -14.94 -7.49 -6.79
CA GLN A 318 -13.64 -6.99 -6.33
C GLN A 318 -12.48 -7.80 -6.93
N LEU A 319 -12.61 -9.13 -7.00
CA LEU A 319 -11.59 -9.99 -7.60
C LEU A 319 -11.44 -9.75 -9.10
N LEU A 320 -12.55 -9.66 -9.84
CA LEU A 320 -12.52 -9.35 -11.27
C LEU A 320 -11.89 -7.98 -11.53
N ALA A 321 -12.23 -6.96 -10.73
CA ALA A 321 -11.61 -5.65 -10.82
C ALA A 321 -10.10 -5.69 -10.52
N PHE A 322 -9.69 -6.47 -9.52
CA PHE A 322 -8.28 -6.69 -9.19
C PHE A 322 -7.53 -7.33 -10.38
N MET A 323 -8.07 -8.41 -10.96
CA MET A 323 -7.46 -9.12 -12.09
C MET A 323 -7.37 -8.23 -13.33
N ALA A 324 -8.46 -7.54 -13.67
CA ALA A 324 -8.48 -6.63 -14.81
C ALA A 324 -7.45 -5.50 -14.63
N PHE A 325 -7.29 -4.97 -13.42
CA PHE A 325 -6.29 -3.96 -13.13
C PHE A 325 -4.85 -4.47 -13.24
N ASP A 326 -4.58 -5.68 -12.78
CA ASP A 326 -3.26 -6.31 -12.90
C ASP A 326 -2.85 -6.46 -14.37
N LEU A 327 -3.77 -6.88 -15.24
CA LEU A 327 -3.55 -6.96 -16.68
C LEU A 327 -3.30 -5.58 -17.32
N VAL A 328 -4.00 -4.53 -16.87
CA VAL A 328 -3.74 -3.16 -17.33
C VAL A 328 -2.34 -2.72 -16.89
N ASN A 329 -1.94 -2.95 -15.65
CA ASN A 329 -0.59 -2.62 -15.17
C ASN A 329 0.48 -3.28 -16.03
N ASP A 330 0.31 -4.56 -16.35
CA ASP A 330 1.24 -5.29 -17.20
C ASP A 330 1.31 -4.68 -18.60
N ALA A 331 0.17 -4.33 -19.21
CA ALA A 331 0.14 -3.66 -20.50
C ALA A 331 0.82 -2.27 -20.47
N ILE A 332 0.62 -1.48 -19.41
CA ILE A 332 1.27 -0.18 -19.23
C ILE A 332 2.79 -0.35 -19.02
N ARG A 333 3.21 -1.30 -18.19
CA ARG A 333 4.63 -1.63 -17.95
C ARG A 333 5.33 -2.07 -19.23
N ASP A 334 4.67 -2.90 -20.02
CA ASP A 334 5.16 -3.41 -21.30
C ASP A 334 5.07 -2.39 -22.44
N LYS A 335 4.56 -1.17 -22.16
CA LYS A 335 4.35 -0.09 -23.14
C LYS A 335 3.44 -0.50 -24.31
N LYS A 336 2.37 -1.26 -24.02
CA LYS A 336 1.35 -1.72 -24.98
C LYS A 336 0.06 -0.91 -24.79
N PRO A 337 -0.02 0.34 -25.31
CA PRO A 337 -1.17 1.21 -25.07
C PRO A 337 -2.48 0.64 -25.61
N GLU A 338 -2.45 -0.06 -26.74
CA GLU A 338 -3.65 -0.66 -27.34
C GLU A 338 -4.27 -1.74 -26.47
N ASP A 339 -3.42 -2.58 -25.87
CA ASP A 339 -3.87 -3.61 -24.92
C ASP A 339 -4.45 -2.96 -23.66
N ALA A 340 -3.79 -1.92 -23.15
CA ALA A 340 -4.30 -1.15 -22.02
C ALA A 340 -5.67 -0.52 -22.31
N LEU A 341 -5.89 0.06 -23.49
CA LEU A 341 -7.20 0.61 -23.90
C LEU A 341 -8.27 -0.46 -24.01
N ARG A 342 -7.96 -1.59 -24.62
CA ARG A 342 -8.89 -2.73 -24.74
C ARG A 342 -9.31 -3.23 -23.37
N LEU A 343 -8.36 -3.35 -22.43
CA LEU A 343 -8.62 -3.76 -21.06
C LEU A 343 -9.38 -2.68 -20.27
N ALA A 344 -9.06 -1.40 -20.46
CA ALA A 344 -9.75 -0.28 -19.81
C ALA A 344 -11.24 -0.25 -20.15
N ARG A 345 -11.61 -0.59 -21.39
CA ARG A 345 -13.00 -0.64 -21.84
C ARG A 345 -13.78 -1.85 -21.30
N SER A 346 -13.13 -2.79 -20.60
CA SER A 346 -13.83 -3.90 -19.95
C SER A 346 -14.64 -3.43 -18.74
N GLU A 347 -15.86 -3.94 -18.56
CA GLU A 347 -16.74 -3.51 -17.46
C GLU A 347 -16.24 -3.89 -16.06
N GLU A 348 -15.13 -4.62 -15.95
CA GLU A 348 -14.61 -5.18 -14.70
C GLU A 348 -13.86 -4.16 -13.85
N LEU A 349 -13.24 -3.15 -14.47
CA LEU A 349 -12.56 -2.08 -13.73
C LEU A 349 -13.56 -1.18 -13.01
N THR A 350 -13.17 -0.71 -11.83
CA THR A 350 -13.85 0.41 -11.18
C THR A 350 -13.66 1.70 -11.98
N THR A 351 -14.53 2.68 -11.76
CA THR A 351 -14.49 3.96 -12.49
C THR A 351 -13.14 4.69 -12.33
N VAL A 352 -12.56 4.71 -11.13
CA VAL A 352 -11.24 5.32 -10.89
C VAL A 352 -10.11 4.56 -11.60
N GLN A 353 -10.13 3.23 -11.56
CA GLN A 353 -9.16 2.40 -12.27
C GLN A 353 -9.26 2.59 -13.77
N ARG A 354 -10.48 2.75 -14.31
CA ARG A 354 -10.71 3.00 -15.73
C ARG A 354 -10.18 4.35 -16.17
N ALA A 355 -10.50 5.41 -15.42
CA ALA A 355 -9.98 6.75 -15.68
C ALA A 355 -8.45 6.78 -15.66
N TRP A 356 -7.84 6.10 -14.68
CA TRP A 356 -6.39 5.90 -14.63
C TRP A 356 -5.84 5.16 -15.85
N ALA A 357 -6.44 4.01 -16.20
CA ALA A 357 -6.00 3.18 -17.33
C ALA A 357 -6.01 3.95 -18.66
N PHE A 358 -7.09 4.71 -18.92
CA PHE A 358 -7.18 5.58 -20.10
C PHE A 358 -6.11 6.68 -20.06
N THR A 359 -5.91 7.33 -18.91
CA THR A 359 -4.90 8.38 -18.75
C THR A 359 -3.49 7.85 -19.04
N GLU A 360 -3.13 6.69 -18.52
CA GLU A 360 -1.82 6.08 -18.73
C GLU A 360 -1.64 5.58 -20.18
N ALA A 361 -2.69 5.02 -20.79
CA ALA A 361 -2.65 4.65 -22.21
C ALA A 361 -2.44 5.88 -23.10
N ALA A 362 -3.16 6.98 -22.85
CA ALA A 362 -2.97 8.25 -23.56
C ALA A 362 -1.55 8.78 -23.40
N ARG A 363 -0.98 8.72 -22.18
CA ARG A 363 0.41 9.11 -21.92
C ARG A 363 1.41 8.35 -22.79
N LEU A 364 1.22 7.03 -22.95
CA LEU A 364 2.08 6.21 -23.81
C LEU A 364 1.92 6.54 -25.30
N MET A 365 0.73 6.97 -25.73
CA MET A 365 0.41 7.30 -27.13
C MET A 365 0.77 8.72 -27.52
N ARG A 366 0.97 9.64 -26.57
CA ARG A 366 1.07 11.09 -26.82
C ARG A 366 2.08 11.49 -27.90
N LYS A 367 3.20 10.77 -28.02
CA LYS A 367 4.25 11.07 -29.02
C LYS A 367 3.97 10.48 -30.40
N SER A 368 3.28 9.35 -30.48
CA SER A 368 3.06 8.61 -31.73
C SER A 368 1.69 8.91 -32.36
N GLN A 369 0.66 9.11 -31.54
CA GLN A 369 -0.73 9.31 -31.96
C GLN A 369 -1.41 10.40 -31.10
N PRO A 370 -0.97 11.67 -31.17
CA PRO A 370 -1.44 12.73 -30.28
C PRO A 370 -2.96 12.99 -30.38
N GLY A 371 -3.54 12.97 -31.57
CA GLY A 371 -4.99 13.15 -31.74
C GLY A 371 -5.81 12.07 -31.03
N ARG A 372 -5.38 10.81 -31.18
CA ARG A 372 -6.02 9.68 -30.48
C ARG A 372 -5.76 9.69 -28.98
N ALA A 373 -4.59 10.16 -28.54
CA ALA A 373 -4.32 10.35 -27.12
C ALA A 373 -5.31 11.38 -26.51
N THR A 374 -5.64 12.46 -27.22
CA THR A 374 -6.66 13.43 -26.80
C THR A 374 -8.05 12.80 -26.72
N GLU A 375 -8.47 12.00 -27.70
CA GLU A 375 -9.75 11.27 -27.65
C GLU A 375 -9.84 10.32 -26.45
N VAL A 376 -8.75 9.61 -26.15
CA VAL A 376 -8.67 8.73 -24.97
C VAL A 376 -8.73 9.52 -23.66
N LEU A 377 -8.13 10.72 -23.60
CA LEU A 377 -8.26 11.61 -22.43
C LEU A 377 -9.70 12.11 -22.24
N ASP A 378 -10.49 12.18 -23.31
CA ASP A 378 -11.91 12.50 -23.23
C ASP A 378 -12.72 11.34 -22.64
N GLU A 379 -12.39 10.10 -23.00
CA GLU A 379 -12.91 8.90 -22.32
C GLU A 379 -12.53 8.92 -20.84
N ALA A 380 -11.25 9.19 -20.51
CA ALA A 380 -10.77 9.27 -19.13
C ALA A 380 -11.51 10.35 -18.31
N GLY A 381 -11.69 11.55 -18.87
CA GLY A 381 -12.42 12.64 -18.24
C GLY A 381 -13.91 12.34 -18.07
N ALA A 382 -14.52 11.61 -19.00
CA ALA A 382 -15.90 11.15 -18.86
C ALA A 382 -16.05 10.16 -17.70
N GLU A 383 -15.12 9.21 -17.55
CA GLU A 383 -15.11 8.29 -16.41
C GLU A 383 -14.86 9.00 -15.09
N ALA A 384 -13.89 9.92 -15.04
CA ALA A 384 -13.60 10.70 -13.83
C ALA A 384 -14.85 11.44 -13.31
N ARG A 385 -15.69 11.96 -14.21
CA ARG A 385 -16.95 12.65 -13.85
C ARG A 385 -18.08 11.72 -13.40
N ARG A 386 -17.97 10.41 -13.64
CA ARG A 386 -18.92 9.42 -13.09
C ARG A 386 -18.58 9.00 -11.66
N ILE A 387 -17.40 9.35 -11.16
CA ILE A 387 -17.02 9.10 -9.78
C ILE A 387 -17.85 10.04 -8.89
N ASP A 388 -18.28 9.52 -7.73
CA ASP A 388 -19.08 10.28 -6.76
C ASP A 388 -18.39 11.59 -6.34
N ASP A 389 -19.18 12.67 -6.23
CA ASP A 389 -18.68 14.02 -5.90
C ASP A 389 -18.05 14.12 -4.50
N ALA A 390 -18.44 13.23 -3.58
CA ALA A 390 -17.85 13.16 -2.25
C ALA A 390 -16.58 12.29 -2.21
N SER A 391 -16.20 11.64 -3.31
CA SER A 391 -14.98 10.82 -3.37
C SER A 391 -13.75 11.64 -3.79
N PRO A 392 -12.66 11.59 -3.01
CA PRO A 392 -11.35 12.13 -3.42
C PRO A 392 -10.84 11.58 -4.75
N ASP A 393 -11.26 10.37 -5.13
CA ASP A 393 -10.85 9.74 -6.38
C ASP A 393 -11.33 10.50 -7.62
N ARG A 394 -12.45 11.24 -7.52
CA ARG A 394 -12.92 12.11 -8.60
C ARG A 394 -11.88 13.18 -8.90
N VAL A 395 -11.41 13.86 -7.85
CA VAL A 395 -10.41 14.92 -7.98
C VAL A 395 -9.09 14.37 -8.50
N ARG A 396 -8.62 13.25 -7.93
CA ARG A 396 -7.39 12.57 -8.38
C ARG A 396 -7.44 12.19 -9.86
N ALA A 397 -8.54 11.60 -10.32
CA ALA A 397 -8.72 11.23 -11.71
C ALA A 397 -8.75 12.46 -12.65
N LEU A 398 -9.45 13.53 -12.27
CA LEU A 398 -9.47 14.77 -13.05
C LEU A 398 -8.08 15.43 -13.13
N VAL A 399 -7.31 15.41 -12.04
CA VAL A 399 -5.92 15.89 -12.00
C VAL A 399 -5.03 15.08 -12.95
N ALA A 400 -5.20 13.75 -12.99
CA ALA A 400 -4.47 12.88 -13.90
C ALA A 400 -4.70 13.24 -15.37
N VAL A 401 -5.96 13.44 -15.74
CA VAL A 401 -6.36 13.84 -17.10
C VAL A 401 -5.80 15.22 -17.44
N ALA A 402 -5.95 16.19 -16.53
CA ALA A 402 -5.43 17.54 -16.72
C ALA A 402 -3.91 17.54 -16.91
N THR A 403 -3.18 16.73 -16.14
CA THR A 403 -1.73 16.57 -16.23
C THR A 403 -1.30 16.13 -17.63
N GLN A 404 -2.00 15.16 -18.23
CA GLN A 404 -1.68 14.73 -19.60
C GLN A 404 -2.13 15.75 -20.65
N LEU A 405 -3.22 16.47 -20.42
CA LEU A 405 -3.70 17.50 -21.34
C LEU A 405 -2.74 18.69 -21.47
N VAL A 406 -1.92 19.03 -20.47
CA VAL A 406 -0.96 20.15 -20.60
C VAL A 406 -0.03 20.00 -21.82
N GLU A 407 0.37 18.77 -22.14
CA GLU A 407 1.23 18.51 -23.30
C GLU A 407 0.45 18.40 -24.63
N LEU A 408 -0.86 18.11 -24.60
CA LEU A 408 -1.67 17.79 -25.78
C LEU A 408 -2.68 18.89 -26.15
N ASP A 409 -3.36 19.46 -25.17
CA ASP A 409 -4.35 20.53 -25.31
C ASP A 409 -4.38 21.41 -24.03
N ARG A 410 -3.56 22.46 -24.06
CA ARG A 410 -3.37 23.39 -22.93
C ARG A 410 -4.66 24.10 -22.54
N SER A 411 -5.48 24.50 -23.51
CA SER A 411 -6.73 25.22 -23.22
C SER A 411 -7.67 24.35 -22.39
N ARG A 412 -7.83 23.09 -22.80
CA ARG A 412 -8.65 22.12 -22.08
C ARG A 412 -8.07 21.75 -20.72
N ALA A 413 -6.74 21.70 -20.59
CA ALA A 413 -6.10 21.50 -19.29
C ALA A 413 -6.50 22.59 -18.28
N TRP A 414 -6.49 23.87 -18.69
CA TRP A 414 -6.92 24.98 -17.84
C TRP A 414 -8.41 24.91 -17.48
N GLU A 415 -9.27 24.58 -18.44
CA GLU A 415 -10.71 24.41 -18.21
C GLU A 415 -10.97 23.30 -17.19
N LEU A 416 -10.35 22.14 -17.39
CA LEU A 416 -10.48 20.99 -16.50
C LEU A 416 -9.96 21.30 -15.09
N MET A 417 -8.91 22.11 -14.98
CA MET A 417 -8.39 22.51 -13.68
C MET A 417 -9.33 23.44 -12.88
N ASN A 418 -10.20 24.20 -13.54
CA ASN A 418 -11.28 24.89 -12.83
C ASN A 418 -12.28 23.88 -12.23
N GLU A 419 -12.56 22.78 -12.94
CA GLU A 419 -13.38 21.67 -12.43
C GLU A 419 -12.69 20.97 -11.24
N VAL A 420 -11.37 20.74 -11.32
CA VAL A 420 -10.56 20.21 -10.20
C VAL A 420 -10.67 21.11 -8.98
N VAL A 421 -10.51 22.44 -9.11
CA VAL A 421 -10.63 23.38 -8.00
C VAL A 421 -12.04 23.33 -7.39
N LYS A 422 -13.08 23.33 -8.22
CA LYS A 422 -14.47 23.24 -7.74
C LYS A 422 -14.71 21.95 -6.95
N SER A 423 -14.25 20.82 -7.48
CA SER A 423 -14.43 19.50 -6.87
C SER A 423 -13.59 19.35 -5.58
N SER A 424 -12.33 19.82 -5.60
CA SER A 424 -11.47 19.88 -4.41
C SER A 424 -12.11 20.69 -3.29
N ASN A 425 -12.76 21.81 -3.62
CA ASN A 425 -13.40 22.69 -2.65
C ASN A 425 -14.66 22.11 -2.01
N ALA A 426 -15.24 21.05 -2.59
CA ALA A 426 -16.36 20.32 -2.03
C ALA A 426 -15.92 19.26 -1.00
N LEU A 427 -14.63 18.91 -0.97
CA LEU A 427 -14.06 17.89 -0.10
C LEU A 427 -13.26 18.53 1.04
N ALA A 428 -13.72 18.35 2.28
CA ALA A 428 -13.02 18.89 3.44
C ALA A 428 -11.63 18.24 3.64
N ASP A 429 -11.54 16.93 3.38
CA ASP A 429 -10.35 16.12 3.70
C ASP A 429 -9.38 15.92 2.53
N PHE A 430 -9.62 16.57 1.38
CA PHE A 430 -8.72 16.42 0.24
C PHE A 430 -7.40 17.14 0.47
N SER A 431 -6.29 16.39 0.54
CA SER A 431 -4.96 16.93 0.87
C SER A 431 -4.24 17.56 -0.33
N GLY A 432 -4.53 17.08 -1.54
CA GLY A 432 -3.79 17.39 -2.77
C GLY A 432 -2.56 16.52 -3.04
N GLU A 433 -2.13 15.69 -2.08
CA GLU A 433 -0.88 14.91 -2.12
C GLU A 433 -1.10 13.38 -2.07
N ASP A 434 -2.36 12.96 -2.15
CA ASP A 434 -2.77 11.56 -2.03
C ASP A 434 -2.75 10.86 -3.40
N GLY A 435 -1.57 10.76 -4.03
CA GLY A 435 -1.38 10.07 -5.31
C GLY A 435 -1.62 8.55 -5.28
N GLY A 436 -2.29 8.03 -4.24
CA GLY A 436 -2.49 6.61 -4.05
C GLY A 436 -3.72 6.07 -4.79
N LEU A 437 -3.53 4.98 -5.53
CA LEU A 437 -4.60 4.12 -5.99
C LEU A 437 -4.56 2.81 -5.19
N THR A 438 -5.60 2.57 -4.40
CA THR A 438 -5.69 1.39 -3.52
C THR A 438 -6.69 0.40 -4.09
N ILE A 439 -6.30 -0.86 -4.18
CA ILE A 439 -7.14 -1.95 -4.65
C ILE A 439 -7.30 -2.93 -3.51
N ARG A 440 -8.54 -3.21 -3.13
CA ARG A 440 -8.86 -4.04 -1.99
C ARG A 440 -9.83 -5.14 -2.40
N VAL A 441 -9.50 -6.37 -2.01
CA VAL A 441 -10.39 -7.53 -2.06
C VAL A 441 -10.64 -7.97 -0.63
N GLU A 442 -11.89 -7.92 -0.21
CA GLU A 442 -12.35 -8.37 1.11
C GLU A 442 -13.08 -9.69 0.97
N PHE A 443 -12.98 -10.54 2.00
CA PHE A 443 -13.60 -11.86 1.99
C PHE A 443 -14.72 -11.94 3.01
N LYS A 444 -15.81 -12.60 2.60
CA LYS A 444 -16.87 -13.03 3.51
C LYS A 444 -16.31 -14.06 4.49
N GLY A 445 -16.34 -13.72 5.78
CA GLY A 445 -15.73 -14.54 6.84
C GLY A 445 -14.38 -14.01 7.36
N GLY A 446 -13.85 -12.96 6.72
CA GLY A 446 -12.70 -12.20 7.21
C GLY A 446 -11.43 -12.32 6.36
N GLY A 447 -10.53 -11.36 6.55
CA GLY A 447 -9.31 -11.18 5.76
C GLY A 447 -9.48 -10.16 4.63
N ALA A 448 -8.36 -9.57 4.20
CA ALA A 448 -8.35 -8.67 3.06
C ALA A 448 -6.98 -8.67 2.37
N MET A 449 -6.99 -8.56 1.04
CA MET A 449 -5.82 -8.28 0.23
C MET A 449 -5.85 -6.83 -0.20
N THR A 450 -4.73 -6.11 -0.05
CA THR A 450 -4.60 -4.71 -0.49
C THR A 450 -3.34 -4.50 -1.31
N SER A 451 -3.53 -3.96 -2.51
CA SER A 451 -2.45 -3.48 -3.37
C SER A 451 -2.47 -1.95 -3.40
N ASN A 452 -1.35 -1.33 -3.05
CA ASN A 452 -1.19 0.11 -3.08
C ASN A 452 -0.32 0.49 -4.28
N HIS A 453 -0.81 1.41 -5.10
CA HIS A 453 -0.08 1.95 -6.24
C HIS A 453 0.13 3.45 -6.03
N ASN A 454 1.37 3.91 -6.20
CA ASN A 454 1.65 5.34 -6.25
C ASN A 454 1.51 5.81 -7.71
N VAL A 455 0.60 6.75 -7.95
CA VAL A 455 0.29 7.32 -9.25
C VAL A 455 0.64 8.81 -9.20
N GLU A 456 1.83 9.14 -9.69
CA GLU A 456 2.35 10.51 -9.66
C GLU A 456 1.41 11.52 -10.35
N SER A 457 0.72 11.10 -11.41
CA SER A 457 -0.24 11.93 -12.15
C SER A 457 -1.47 12.33 -11.34
N PHE A 458 -1.73 11.72 -10.17
CA PHE A 458 -2.85 12.08 -9.31
C PHE A 458 -2.55 13.25 -8.35
N ASP A 459 -1.28 13.67 -8.24
CA ASP A 459 -0.85 14.75 -7.35
C ASP A 459 -1.03 16.14 -8.02
N LEU A 460 -1.48 17.13 -7.23
CA LEU A 460 -1.58 18.52 -7.69
C LEU A 460 -0.21 19.13 -8.03
N SER A 461 0.87 18.63 -7.44
CA SER A 461 2.21 19.18 -7.59
C SER A 461 2.67 19.18 -9.05
N GLY A 462 2.50 18.05 -9.76
CA GLY A 462 2.93 17.92 -11.15
C GLY A 462 2.21 18.91 -12.08
N ILE A 463 0.88 18.99 -11.98
CA ILE A 463 0.07 19.87 -12.82
C ILE A 463 0.33 21.35 -12.53
N PHE A 464 0.39 21.77 -11.27
CA PHE A 464 0.62 23.18 -10.95
C PHE A 464 2.03 23.65 -11.31
N ALA A 465 3.04 22.78 -11.23
CA ALA A 465 4.36 23.08 -11.77
C ALA A 465 4.34 23.25 -13.29
N ALA A 466 3.62 22.38 -14.02
CA ALA A 466 3.49 22.47 -15.47
C ALA A 466 2.74 23.75 -15.91
N LEU A 467 1.64 24.08 -15.24
CA LEU A 467 0.86 25.30 -15.50
C LEU A 467 1.63 26.58 -15.17
N ALA A 468 2.40 26.60 -14.08
CA ALA A 468 3.22 27.74 -13.70
C ALA A 468 4.31 28.07 -14.74
N ARG A 469 4.81 27.04 -15.44
CA ARG A 469 5.77 27.20 -16.53
C ARG A 469 5.13 27.87 -17.75
N GLU A 470 3.84 27.67 -17.96
CA GLU A 470 3.08 28.26 -19.06
C GLU A 470 2.60 29.68 -18.73
N ASP A 471 1.91 29.85 -17.59
CA ASP A 471 1.37 31.13 -17.13
C ASP A 471 1.35 31.16 -15.59
N LEU A 472 2.34 31.85 -15.03
CA LEU A 472 2.53 31.97 -13.59
C LEU A 472 1.35 32.65 -12.90
N ASP A 473 0.88 33.77 -13.43
CA ASP A 473 -0.17 34.57 -12.78
C ASP A 473 -1.50 33.83 -12.77
N ARG A 474 -1.81 33.13 -13.87
CA ARG A 474 -2.99 32.28 -13.97
C ARG A 474 -2.90 31.06 -13.04
N ALA A 475 -1.73 30.41 -12.95
CA ALA A 475 -1.50 29.31 -12.01
C ALA A 475 -1.66 29.76 -10.55
N VAL A 476 -1.12 30.92 -10.18
CA VAL A 476 -1.28 31.51 -8.83
C VAL A 476 -2.74 31.82 -8.53
N THR A 477 -3.46 32.38 -9.50
CA THR A 477 -4.89 32.68 -9.36
C THR A 477 -5.71 31.40 -9.12
N LEU A 478 -5.44 30.36 -9.91
CA LEU A 478 -6.07 29.05 -9.78
C LEU A 478 -5.75 28.40 -8.43
N ALA A 479 -4.50 28.44 -7.99
CA ALA A 479 -4.08 27.91 -6.69
C ALA A 479 -4.81 28.62 -5.54
N ARG A 480 -4.92 29.96 -5.58
CA ARG A 480 -5.65 30.75 -4.57
C ARG A 480 -7.14 30.43 -4.50
N ALA A 481 -7.73 29.94 -5.59
CA ALA A 481 -9.13 29.55 -5.63
C ALA A 481 -9.42 28.22 -4.87
N LEU A 482 -8.40 27.43 -4.53
CA LEU A 482 -8.55 26.28 -3.63
C LEU A 482 -8.87 26.77 -2.22
N LYS A 483 -10.05 26.45 -1.69
CA LYS A 483 -10.53 26.80 -0.34
C LYS A 483 -9.83 25.99 0.74
N GLY A 484 -9.67 24.69 0.49
CA GLY A 484 -8.97 23.79 1.40
C GLY A 484 -7.56 24.32 1.64
N GLU A 485 -7.16 24.37 2.91
CA GLU A 485 -5.82 24.82 3.25
C GLU A 485 -4.83 23.92 2.51
N SER A 486 -4.78 22.61 2.80
CA SER A 486 -3.82 21.63 2.24
C SER A 486 -3.60 21.65 0.71
N PRO A 487 -4.62 21.60 -0.16
CA PRO A 487 -4.39 21.59 -1.60
C PRO A 487 -3.85 22.93 -2.11
N ARG A 488 -4.23 24.07 -1.50
CA ARG A 488 -3.79 25.42 -1.92
C ARG A 488 -2.27 25.59 -1.92
N SER A 489 -1.58 25.19 -0.88
CA SER A 489 -0.12 25.32 -0.80
C SER A 489 0.62 24.17 -1.42
N VAL A 490 0.04 22.98 -1.64
CA VAL A 490 0.66 22.02 -2.57
C VAL A 490 0.82 22.70 -3.94
N ALA A 491 -0.27 23.31 -4.41
CA ALA A 491 -0.26 24.11 -5.63
C ALA A 491 0.74 25.28 -5.57
N MET A 492 0.71 26.12 -4.52
CA MET A 492 1.62 27.28 -4.42
C MET A 492 3.10 26.90 -4.28
N LEU A 493 3.41 25.79 -3.60
CA LEU A 493 4.79 25.29 -3.49
C LEU A 493 5.29 24.74 -4.81
N ALA A 494 4.46 23.99 -5.53
CA ALA A 494 4.78 23.51 -6.87
C ALA A 494 5.07 24.68 -7.83
N ILE A 495 4.23 25.73 -7.78
CA ILE A 495 4.43 26.98 -8.53
C ILE A 495 5.76 27.64 -8.13
N ALA A 496 5.99 27.86 -6.83
CA ALA A 496 7.20 28.52 -6.34
C ALA A 496 8.47 27.74 -6.73
N ARG A 497 8.45 26.41 -6.60
CA ARG A 497 9.56 25.55 -7.00
C ARG A 497 9.85 25.69 -8.49
N MET A 498 8.83 25.65 -9.34
CA MET A 498 9.02 25.81 -10.79
C MET A 498 9.70 27.14 -11.14
N VAL A 499 9.32 28.23 -10.47
CA VAL A 499 9.90 29.56 -10.74
C VAL A 499 11.33 29.70 -10.18
N LEU A 500 11.60 29.10 -9.02
CA LEU A 500 12.86 29.27 -8.28
C LEU A 500 13.98 28.30 -8.73
N VAL A 501 13.68 27.22 -9.46
CA VAL A 501 14.71 26.32 -10.02
C VAL A 501 15.58 27.07 -11.05
N LYS A 502 16.91 26.95 -10.95
CA LYS A 502 17.87 27.69 -11.78
C LYS A 502 17.78 27.29 -13.26
N PRO A 503 18.01 28.21 -14.22
CA PRO A 503 17.89 27.94 -15.65
C PRO A 503 18.71 26.76 -16.19
N ALA A 504 19.87 26.47 -15.61
CA ALA A 504 20.74 25.36 -16.04
C ALA A 504 20.15 23.96 -15.75
N GLU A 505 19.26 23.84 -14.76
CA GLU A 505 18.55 22.59 -14.43
C GLU A 505 17.19 22.47 -15.16
N ARG A 506 16.74 23.54 -15.86
CA ARG A 506 15.47 23.55 -16.60
C ARG A 506 15.55 22.87 -17.97
N ALA A 507 16.75 22.57 -18.46
CA ALA A 507 16.96 21.89 -19.75
C ALA A 507 17.11 20.36 -19.60
N SER A 508 17.24 19.86 -18.37
CA SER A 508 17.50 18.45 -18.04
C SER A 508 16.33 17.70 -17.39
N ASN A 509 15.22 18.40 -17.09
CA ASN A 509 13.93 17.85 -16.63
C ASN A 509 12.86 18.21 -17.66
#